data_AF-A0A327WC97-F1
#
_entry.id   AF-A0A327WC97-F1
#
_cell.length_a   1.000
_cell.length_b   1.000
_cell.length_c   1.000
_cell.angle_alpha   90.00
_cell.angle_beta   90.00
_cell.angle_gamma   90.00
#
_symmetry.space_group_name_H-M   'P 1'
#
loop_
_entity.id
_entity.type
_entity.pdbx_description
1 polymer ?
#
loop_
_entity_poly.entity_id
_entity_poly.type
_entity_poly.pdbx_seq_one_letter_code
_entity_poly.pdbx_strand_id
1 'polypeptide(L)'
;MEERFKYAICILLFSMIFSNCKVKDNHQLKYRPNNYLDNYRDSFGSDYFSRSIQMRVYVDSIDNLDPSSIPYFVFDECFDLQPVYWKSLHTPMSLRLYVIERVKSRFQIEKLMTTLQNVEKFDSCKSDYKIPFKNKSFFDLLKIDLERRTSNRKIAAAEDGNDLPSK
;
A
#
# COMPACT_ATOMS: atom_id res chain seq x y z
N MET A 1 -16.84 14.33 -45.10
CA MET A 1 -16.71 12.87 -44.88
C MET A 1 -15.25 12.52 -44.52
N GLU A 2 -14.58 13.36 -43.72
CA GLU A 2 -13.12 13.27 -43.47
C GLU A 2 -12.73 13.15 -41.98
N GLU A 3 -13.66 13.36 -41.04
CA GLU A 3 -13.32 13.29 -39.61
C GLU A 3 -13.36 11.89 -39.00
N ARG A 4 -14.00 10.92 -39.68
CA ARG A 4 -14.08 9.54 -39.19
C ARG A 4 -12.80 8.72 -39.42
N PHE A 5 -11.85 9.22 -40.20
CA PHE A 5 -10.59 8.53 -40.48
C PHE A 5 -9.49 8.80 -39.43
N LYS A 6 -9.57 9.92 -38.69
CA LYS A 6 -8.55 10.25 -37.67
C LYS A 6 -8.65 9.38 -36.42
N TYR A 7 -9.86 8.92 -36.07
CA TYR A 7 -10.06 8.05 -34.89
C TYR A 7 -9.63 6.60 -35.11
N ALA A 8 -9.65 6.10 -36.34
CA ALA A 8 -9.22 4.73 -36.63
C ALA A 8 -7.69 4.55 -36.51
N ILE A 9 -6.91 5.60 -36.81
CA ILE A 9 -5.44 5.57 -36.72
C ILE A 9 -4.95 5.61 -35.27
N CYS A 10 -5.65 6.33 -34.37
CA CYS A 10 -5.29 6.34 -32.95
C CYS A 10 -5.54 4.99 -32.25
N ILE A 11 -6.55 4.23 -32.67
CA ILE A 11 -6.84 2.91 -32.08
C ILE A 11 -5.81 1.86 -32.52
N LEU A 12 -5.31 1.95 -33.76
CA LEU A 12 -4.27 1.03 -34.25
C LEU A 12 -2.86 1.33 -33.71
N LEU A 13 -2.56 2.58 -33.35
CA LEU A 13 -1.30 2.93 -32.69
C LEU A 13 -1.28 2.56 -31.20
N PHE A 14 -2.44 2.49 -30.54
CA PHE A 14 -2.52 2.05 -29.15
C PHE A 14 -2.31 0.54 -28.98
N SER A 15 -2.64 -0.29 -29.97
CA SER A 15 -2.45 -1.75 -29.88
C SER A 15 -1.00 -2.19 -30.15
N MET A 16 -0.20 -1.40 -30.87
CA MET A 16 1.20 -1.73 -31.16
C MET A 16 2.19 -1.37 -30.05
N ILE A 17 1.83 -0.48 -29.11
CA ILE A 17 2.71 -0.11 -27.99
C ILE A 17 2.67 -1.15 -26.84
N PHE A 18 1.66 -2.02 -26.79
CA PHE A 18 1.54 -3.04 -25.73
C PHE A 18 2.15 -4.42 -26.06
N SER A 19 2.80 -4.61 -27.22
CA SER A 19 3.29 -5.94 -27.64
C SER A 19 4.76 -6.25 -27.35
N ASN A 20 5.49 -5.49 -26.53
CA ASN A 20 6.91 -5.78 -26.23
C ASN A 20 7.30 -5.79 -24.75
N CYS A 21 6.40 -6.17 -23.84
CA CYS A 21 6.79 -6.60 -22.51
C CYS A 21 7.09 -8.11 -22.52
N LYS A 22 8.32 -8.49 -22.91
CA LYS A 22 8.89 -9.78 -22.52
C LYS A 22 9.18 -9.72 -21.01
N VAL A 23 8.20 -10.09 -20.21
CA VAL A 23 8.41 -10.45 -18.81
C VAL A 23 9.23 -11.73 -18.81
N LYS A 24 10.48 -11.65 -18.36
CA LYS A 24 11.28 -12.83 -18.04
C LYS A 24 10.68 -13.47 -16.80
N ASP A 25 10.24 -14.72 -16.94
CA ASP A 25 9.77 -15.55 -15.84
C ASP A 25 10.77 -15.54 -14.69
N ASN A 26 10.29 -15.18 -13.50
CA ASN A 26 10.74 -15.75 -12.23
C ASN A 26 9.66 -15.48 -11.17
N HIS A 27 9.02 -16.57 -10.71
CA HIS A 27 7.96 -16.64 -9.71
C HIS A 27 6.66 -15.88 -10.03
N GLN A 28 5.73 -16.56 -10.71
CA GLN A 28 4.35 -16.10 -10.82
C GLN A 28 3.66 -16.15 -9.44
N LEU A 29 3.65 -15.01 -8.74
CA LEU A 29 2.68 -14.77 -7.67
C LEU A 29 1.29 -14.71 -8.32
N LYS A 30 0.36 -15.53 -7.83
CA LYS A 30 -0.98 -15.66 -8.41
C LYS A 30 -1.77 -14.39 -8.12
N TYR A 31 -1.96 -13.56 -9.15
CA TYR A 31 -2.77 -12.35 -9.11
C TYR A 31 -4.22 -12.69 -8.77
N ARG A 32 -4.77 -12.06 -7.72
CA ARG A 32 -6.20 -12.12 -7.39
C ARG A 32 -6.80 -10.73 -7.62
N PRO A 33 -7.64 -10.54 -8.66
CA PRO A 33 -8.36 -9.27 -8.82
C PRO A 33 -9.25 -9.04 -7.60
N ASN A 34 -9.19 -7.83 -7.06
CA ASN A 34 -9.87 -7.43 -5.83
C ASN A 34 -11.38 -7.22 -6.08
N ASN A 35 -12.18 -8.28 -5.98
CA ASN A 35 -13.65 -8.17 -5.89
C ASN A 35 -14.14 -7.79 -4.47
N TYR A 36 -13.25 -7.41 -3.56
CA TYR A 36 -13.61 -7.04 -2.18
C TYR A 36 -14.37 -5.71 -2.09
N LEU A 37 -14.29 -4.86 -3.11
CA LEU A 37 -14.80 -3.48 -3.09
C LEU A 37 -16.25 -3.35 -3.58
N ASP A 38 -16.75 -4.30 -4.37
CA ASP A 38 -18.08 -4.16 -5.00
C ASP A 38 -19.24 -4.39 -4.00
N ASN A 39 -19.02 -5.14 -2.92
CA ASN A 39 -20.07 -5.50 -1.96
C ASN A 39 -20.43 -4.40 -0.94
N TYR A 40 -19.67 -3.30 -0.88
CA TYR A 40 -19.85 -2.24 0.14
C TYR A 40 -20.35 -0.91 -0.43
N ARG A 41 -20.68 -0.87 -1.73
CA ARG A 41 -20.95 0.38 -2.45
C ARG A 41 -22.40 0.90 -2.33
N ASP A 42 -23.35 0.06 -1.91
CA ASP A 42 -24.78 0.35 -2.10
C ASP A 42 -25.57 0.72 -0.83
N SER A 43 -24.95 1.05 0.30
CA SER A 43 -25.73 1.52 1.46
C SER A 43 -25.03 2.51 2.37
N PHE A 44 -25.78 3.58 2.64
CA PHE A 44 -25.55 4.70 3.55
C PHE A 44 -24.76 5.88 2.98
N GLY A 45 -25.33 7.09 3.13
CA GLY A 45 -24.62 8.36 3.02
C GLY A 45 -23.52 8.38 4.07
N SER A 46 -22.29 8.06 3.65
CA SER A 46 -21.31 7.43 4.55
C SER A 46 -19.85 7.64 4.16
N ASP A 47 -19.48 8.75 3.50
CA ASP A 47 -18.11 8.89 2.96
C ASP A 47 -17.01 8.82 4.03
N TYR A 48 -17.22 9.31 5.27
CA TYR A 48 -16.22 9.16 6.35
C TYR A 48 -16.20 7.75 6.95
N PHE A 49 -17.38 7.14 7.13
CA PHE A 49 -17.50 5.80 7.71
C PHE A 49 -16.96 4.74 6.76
N SER A 50 -17.32 4.84 5.48
CA SER A 50 -16.83 4.00 4.37
C SER A 50 -15.30 4.05 4.25
N ARG A 51 -14.67 5.20 4.46
CA ARG A 51 -13.20 5.33 4.45
C ARG A 51 -12.51 4.56 5.56
N SER A 52 -13.02 4.67 6.79
CA SER A 52 -12.42 3.97 7.93
C SER A 52 -12.57 2.45 7.79
N ILE A 53 -13.68 1.99 7.20
CA ILE A 53 -13.90 0.58 6.85
C ILE A 53 -12.91 0.13 5.76
N GLN A 54 -12.78 0.88 4.67
CA GLN A 54 -11.87 0.50 3.57
C GLN A 54 -10.41 0.45 4.03
N MET A 55 -9.96 1.41 4.86
CA MET A 55 -8.62 1.36 5.45
C MET A 55 -8.43 0.17 6.39
N ARG A 56 -9.48 -0.24 7.11
CA ARG A 56 -9.44 -1.45 7.94
C ARG A 56 -9.25 -2.71 7.10
N VAL A 57 -9.91 -2.81 5.95
CA VAL A 57 -9.74 -3.96 5.03
C VAL A 57 -8.28 -4.10 4.59
N TYR A 58 -7.60 -3.01 4.27
CA TYR A 58 -6.17 -3.06 3.91
C TYR A 58 -5.30 -3.53 5.08
N VAL A 59 -5.56 -3.06 6.30
CA VAL A 59 -4.85 -3.51 7.51
C VAL A 59 -5.09 -5.01 7.74
N ASP A 60 -6.35 -5.43 7.74
CA ASP A 60 -6.74 -6.82 7.98
C ASP A 60 -6.17 -7.76 6.92
N SER A 61 -6.01 -7.31 5.68
CA SER A 61 -5.40 -8.11 4.60
C SER A 61 -3.91 -8.40 4.81
N ILE A 62 -3.19 -7.52 5.53
CA ILE A 62 -1.80 -7.79 5.94
C ILE A 62 -1.78 -8.62 7.23
N ASP A 63 -2.62 -8.31 8.22
CA ASP A 63 -2.69 -9.08 9.47
C ASP A 63 -3.06 -10.56 9.22
N ASN A 64 -3.81 -10.84 8.15
CA ASN A 64 -4.20 -12.17 7.71
C ASN A 64 -3.49 -12.60 6.41
N LEU A 65 -2.27 -12.14 6.18
CA LEU A 65 -1.53 -12.39 4.95
C LEU A 65 -1.34 -13.90 4.66
N ASP A 66 -1.98 -14.36 3.58
CA ASP A 66 -1.81 -15.69 3.01
C ASP A 66 -0.40 -15.81 2.41
N PRO A 67 0.38 -16.87 2.71
CA PRO A 67 1.68 -17.10 2.08
C PRO A 67 1.68 -17.12 0.56
N SER A 68 0.55 -17.47 -0.06
CA SER A 68 0.40 -17.63 -1.50
C SER A 68 -0.03 -16.36 -2.23
N SER A 69 -0.44 -15.31 -1.51
CA SER A 69 -0.94 -14.08 -2.14
C SER A 69 -0.63 -12.83 -1.32
N ILE A 70 -0.03 -11.83 -1.97
CA ILE A 70 0.16 -10.50 -1.40
C ILE A 70 -0.96 -9.57 -1.89
N PRO A 71 -1.58 -8.77 -1.00
CA PRO A 71 -2.57 -7.78 -1.40
C PRO A 71 -2.03 -6.81 -2.44
N TYR A 72 -2.80 -6.57 -3.51
CA TYR A 72 -2.37 -5.77 -4.65
C TYR A 72 -1.86 -4.36 -4.27
N PHE A 73 -2.50 -3.70 -3.31
CA PHE A 73 -2.16 -2.33 -2.91
C PHE A 73 -0.71 -2.17 -2.39
N VAL A 74 -0.07 -3.27 -1.98
CA VAL A 74 1.35 -3.28 -1.58
C VAL A 74 2.26 -2.91 -2.75
N PHE A 75 1.85 -3.22 -3.98
CA PHE A 75 2.56 -2.92 -5.22
C PHE A 75 1.99 -1.72 -5.97
N ASP A 76 0.90 -1.12 -5.48
CA ASP A 76 0.29 0.04 -6.11
C ASP A 76 1.10 1.31 -5.79
N GLU A 77 1.85 1.77 -6.78
CA GLU A 77 2.69 2.97 -6.71
C GLU A 77 1.88 4.23 -6.40
N CYS A 78 0.62 4.25 -6.80
CA CYS A 78 -0.28 5.39 -6.69
C CYS A 78 -1.22 5.26 -5.49
N PHE A 79 -1.06 4.24 -4.63
CA PHE A 79 -1.94 4.03 -3.48
C PHE A 79 -2.05 5.27 -2.61
N ASP A 80 -0.92 5.91 -2.32
CA ASP A 80 -0.89 7.14 -1.51
C ASP A 80 -1.61 8.33 -2.17
N LEU A 81 -1.88 8.29 -3.48
CA LEU A 81 -2.54 9.35 -4.26
C LEU A 81 -4.06 9.26 -4.26
N GLN A 82 -4.66 8.56 -3.30
CA GLN A 82 -6.11 8.36 -3.22
C GLN A 82 -6.70 9.34 -2.19
N PRO A 83 -7.11 10.56 -2.60
CA PRO A 83 -7.42 11.64 -1.68
C PRO A 83 -8.70 11.38 -0.90
N VAL A 84 -9.54 10.48 -1.43
CA VAL A 84 -10.70 9.94 -0.72
C VAL A 84 -10.25 9.47 0.67
N TYR A 85 -9.19 8.69 0.81
CA TYR A 85 -8.75 8.15 2.10
C TYR A 85 -8.03 9.15 3.00
N TRP A 86 -7.70 10.35 2.52
CA TRP A 86 -7.09 11.37 3.36
C TRP A 86 -8.10 12.01 4.31
N LYS A 87 -7.64 12.36 5.51
CA LYS A 87 -8.45 13.12 6.48
C LYS A 87 -8.87 14.48 5.91
N SER A 88 -7.96 15.12 5.17
CA SER A 88 -8.13 16.42 4.51
C SER A 88 -7.17 16.56 3.33
N LEU A 89 -7.59 17.29 2.28
CA LEU A 89 -6.75 17.61 1.11
C LEU A 89 -5.58 18.54 1.47
N HIS A 90 -5.70 19.31 2.55
CA HIS A 90 -4.64 20.21 3.01
C HIS A 90 -3.55 19.50 3.82
N THR A 91 -3.81 18.27 4.26
CA THR A 91 -2.85 17.46 5.01
C THR A 91 -2.76 16.06 4.39
N PRO A 92 -2.15 15.92 3.20
CA PRO A 92 -1.92 14.61 2.59
C PRO A 92 -1.12 13.71 3.52
N MET A 93 -1.46 12.42 3.56
CA MET A 93 -0.79 11.42 4.39
C MET A 93 -0.37 10.23 3.55
N SER A 94 0.68 9.52 3.96
CA SER A 94 0.99 8.22 3.36
C SER A 94 -0.02 7.19 3.87
N LEU A 95 -0.85 6.69 2.97
CA LEU A 95 -1.79 5.61 3.24
C LEU A 95 -1.06 4.29 3.48
N ARG A 96 0.03 4.03 2.73
CA ARG A 96 0.88 2.84 2.95
C ARG A 96 1.41 2.81 4.37
N LEU A 97 1.98 3.92 4.84
CA LEU A 97 2.46 4.03 6.23
C LEU A 97 1.31 3.89 7.23
N TYR A 98 0.17 4.56 6.98
CA TYR A 98 -1.01 4.47 7.84
C TYR A 98 -1.48 3.03 8.04
N VAL A 99 -1.47 2.21 6.97
CA VAL A 99 -1.82 0.79 7.01
C VAL A 99 -0.80 0.04 7.85
N ILE A 100 0.50 0.15 7.53
CA ILE A 100 1.60 -0.57 8.20
C ILE A 100 1.58 -0.34 9.72
N GLU A 101 1.42 0.91 10.16
CA GLU A 101 1.40 1.28 11.57
C GLU A 101 0.25 0.62 12.36
N ARG A 102 -0.81 0.19 11.67
CA ARG A 102 -2.00 -0.44 12.27
C ARG A 102 -1.99 -1.96 12.22
N VAL A 103 -1.11 -2.55 11.42
CA VAL A 103 -0.90 -4.01 11.39
C VAL A 103 -0.37 -4.45 12.76
N LYS A 104 -1.12 -5.33 13.42
CA LYS A 104 -0.80 -5.80 14.78
C LYS A 104 0.27 -6.88 14.76
N SER A 105 0.21 -7.76 13.76
CA SER A 105 1.07 -8.93 13.67
C SER A 105 2.46 -8.55 13.15
N ARG A 106 3.43 -8.48 14.07
CA ARG A 106 4.85 -8.32 13.72
C ARG A 106 5.34 -9.43 12.79
N PHE A 107 4.86 -10.65 12.99
CA PHE A 107 5.21 -11.79 12.15
C PHE A 107 4.82 -11.57 10.68
N GLN A 108 3.63 -11.03 10.42
CA GLN A 108 3.20 -10.76 9.05
C GLN A 108 3.99 -9.63 8.41
N ILE A 109 4.38 -8.61 9.18
CA ILE A 109 5.29 -7.54 8.73
C ILE A 109 6.64 -8.12 8.30
N GLU A 110 7.25 -8.97 9.13
CA GLU A 110 8.55 -9.60 8.83
C GLU A 110 8.47 -10.53 7.61
N LYS A 111 7.38 -11.28 7.47
CA LYS A 111 7.10 -12.12 6.30
C LYS A 111 6.93 -11.28 5.02
N LEU A 112 6.17 -10.20 5.10
CA LEU A 112 5.98 -9.29 3.97
C LEU A 112 7.29 -8.63 3.56
N MET A 113 8.13 -8.21 4.52
CA MET A 113 9.47 -7.68 4.23
C MET A 113 10.34 -8.68 3.48
N THR A 114 10.36 -9.94 3.92
CA THR A 114 11.13 -10.99 3.23
C THR A 114 10.69 -11.13 1.78
N THR A 115 9.39 -11.02 1.52
CA THR A 115 8.85 -11.15 0.16
C THR A 115 9.13 -9.92 -0.70
N LEU A 116 9.13 -8.72 -0.10
CA LEU A 116 9.30 -7.45 -0.81
C LEU A 116 10.77 -7.01 -0.92
N GLN A 117 11.74 -7.77 -0.40
CA GLN A 117 13.15 -7.38 -0.32
C GLN A 117 13.75 -7.00 -1.68
N ASN A 118 13.28 -7.61 -2.77
CA ASN A 118 13.76 -7.39 -4.13
C ASN A 118 12.79 -6.57 -4.99
N VAL A 119 11.76 -5.98 -4.40
CA VAL A 119 10.80 -5.14 -5.13
C VAL A 119 11.43 -3.78 -5.35
N GLU A 120 11.54 -3.40 -6.62
CA GLU A 120 12.13 -2.12 -7.02
C GLU A 120 11.34 -0.93 -6.48
N LYS A 121 12.00 0.23 -6.41
CA LYS A 121 11.38 1.47 -5.98
C LYS A 121 10.42 1.98 -7.05
N PHE A 122 9.24 2.33 -6.59
CA PHE A 122 8.17 2.90 -7.39
C PHE A 122 8.32 4.41 -7.44
N ASP A 123 8.51 4.99 -8.63
CA ASP A 123 8.65 6.44 -8.83
C ASP A 123 7.78 6.96 -10.00
N SER A 124 6.81 6.17 -10.47
CA SER A 124 6.04 6.52 -11.67
C SER A 124 4.87 7.49 -11.40
N CYS A 125 4.39 7.57 -10.15
CA CYS A 125 3.19 8.33 -9.80
C CYS A 125 3.46 9.82 -9.54
N LYS A 126 3.30 10.65 -10.57
CA LYS A 126 3.36 12.12 -10.46
C LYS A 126 2.16 12.67 -9.71
N SER A 127 2.38 13.69 -8.88
CA SER A 127 1.32 14.38 -8.12
C SER A 127 1.86 15.69 -7.57
N ASP A 128 1.01 16.72 -7.56
CA ASP A 128 1.30 18.05 -7.01
C ASP A 128 1.22 18.08 -5.47
N TYR A 129 0.66 17.03 -4.86
CA TYR A 129 0.56 16.92 -3.41
C TYR A 129 1.90 16.54 -2.79
N LYS A 130 2.31 17.29 -1.75
CA LYS A 130 3.46 16.95 -0.90
C LYS A 130 3.08 15.85 0.09
N ILE A 131 3.19 14.60 -0.35
CA ILE A 131 2.85 13.44 0.47
C ILE A 131 4.10 12.95 1.22
N PRO A 132 4.05 12.80 2.55
CA PRO A 132 5.14 12.23 3.33
C PRO A 132 5.55 10.84 2.80
N PHE A 133 6.86 10.57 2.74
CA PHE A 133 7.42 9.27 2.33
C PHE A 133 6.96 8.75 0.96
N LYS A 134 6.44 9.61 0.07
CA LYS A 134 5.97 9.22 -1.27
C LYS A 134 7.03 8.45 -2.07
N ASN A 135 8.29 8.89 -1.97
CA ASN A 135 9.45 8.31 -2.66
C ASN A 135 10.02 7.03 -1.99
N LYS A 136 9.32 6.49 -0.99
CA LYS A 136 9.70 5.24 -0.33
C LYS A 136 8.88 4.09 -0.91
N SER A 137 9.53 2.94 -1.06
CA SER A 137 8.82 1.70 -1.39
C SER A 137 8.04 1.19 -0.17
N PHE A 138 7.12 0.26 -0.37
CA PHE A 138 6.44 -0.40 0.74
C PHE A 138 7.45 -1.12 1.67
N PHE A 139 8.50 -1.71 1.10
CA PHE A 139 9.61 -2.31 1.85
C PHE A 139 10.34 -1.30 2.73
N ASP A 140 10.67 -0.11 2.19
CA ASP A 140 11.32 0.96 2.95
C ASP A 140 10.45 1.38 4.15
N LEU A 141 9.13 1.48 3.96
CA LEU A 141 8.19 1.84 5.02
C LEU A 141 8.08 0.77 6.11
N LEU A 142 8.06 -0.52 5.73
CA LEU A 142 8.05 -1.63 6.68
C LEU A 142 9.30 -1.61 7.57
N LYS A 143 10.47 -1.33 6.96
CA LYS A 143 11.74 -1.21 7.69
C LYS A 143 11.69 -0.08 8.73
N ILE A 144 11.22 1.11 8.32
CA ILE A 144 11.06 2.27 9.22
C ILE A 144 10.15 1.91 10.41
N ASP A 145 9.01 1.27 10.17
CA ASP A 145 8.08 0.90 11.23
C ASP A 145 8.67 -0.15 12.20
N LEU A 146 9.38 -1.16 11.70
CA LEU A 146 10.04 -2.15 12.55
C LEU A 146 11.14 -1.54 13.43
N GLU A 147 11.95 -0.63 12.88
CA GLU A 147 12.98 0.10 13.63
C GLU A 147 12.34 0.96 14.75
N ARG A 148 11.24 1.64 14.44
CA ARG A 148 10.45 2.42 15.41
C ARG A 148 9.88 1.54 16.53
N ARG A 149 9.21 0.43 16.18
CA ARG A 149 8.65 -0.52 17.18
C ARG A 149 9.74 -1.09 18.08
N THR A 150 10.90 -1.41 17.51
CA THR A 150 12.03 -1.97 18.28
C THR A 150 12.63 -0.95 19.23
N SER A 151 12.75 0.31 18.80
CA SER A 151 13.21 1.42 19.64
C SER A 151 12.25 1.66 20.81
N ASN A 152 10.94 1.67 20.57
CA ASN A 152 9.93 1.85 21.62
C ASN A 152 9.96 0.73 22.67
N ARG A 153 10.21 -0.53 22.25
CA ARG A 153 10.36 -1.64 23.20
C ARG A 153 11.60 -1.51 24.07
N LYS A 154 12.72 -1.02 23.53
CA LYS A 154 13.94 -0.78 24.30
C LYS A 154 13.72 0.30 25.37
N ILE A 155 12.97 1.35 25.03
CA ILE A 155 12.61 2.41 25.98
C ILE A 155 11.72 1.86 27.09
N ALA A 156 10.63 1.16 26.75
CA ALA A 156 9.74 0.56 27.74
C ALA A 156 10.46 -0.42 28.69
N ALA A 157 11.34 -1.27 28.17
CA ALA A 157 12.12 -2.19 28.99
C ALA A 157 13.12 -1.48 29.93
N ALA A 158 13.60 -0.29 29.56
CA ALA A 158 14.47 0.52 30.42
C ALA A 158 13.68 1.26 31.52
N GLU A 159 12.42 1.58 31.27
CA GLU A 159 11.51 2.19 32.26
C GLU A 159 11.09 1.16 33.33
N ASP A 160 10.73 -0.06 32.92
CA ASP A 160 10.30 -1.14 33.84
C ASP A 160 11.44 -1.68 34.74
N GLY A 161 12.70 -1.50 34.33
CA GLY A 161 13.87 -2.00 35.05
C GLY A 161 14.35 -1.13 36.23
N ASN A 162 13.74 0.04 36.46
CA ASN A 162 14.17 0.99 37.51
C ASN A 162 13.38 0.89 38.83
N ASP A 163 12.38 0.01 38.93
CA ASP A 163 11.67 -0.27 40.18
C ASP A 163 12.33 -1.42 40.96
N LEU A 164 13.52 -1.16 41.52
CA LEU A 164 14.10 -2.00 42.57
C LEU A 164 13.66 -1.45 43.93
N PRO A 165 12.98 -2.23 44.79
CA PRO A 165 12.62 -1.76 46.12
C PRO A 165 13.89 -1.49 46.93
N SER A 166 14.06 -0.23 47.31
CA SER A 166 15.03 0.20 48.32
C SER A 166 14.78 -0.61 49.59
N LYS A 167 15.75 -1.48 49.94
CA LYS A 167 15.77 -2.15 51.24
C LYS A 167 16.15 -1.18 52.35
#